data_AF-A0A5C6E1R5-F1
#
_entry.id   AF-A0A5C6E1R5-F1
#
_cell.length_a   1.000
_cell.length_b   1.000
_cell.length_c   1.000
_cell.angle_alpha   90.00
_cell.angle_beta   90.00
_cell.angle_gamma   90.00
#
_symmetry.space_group_name_H-M   'P 1'
#
loop_
_entity.id
_entity.type
_entity.pdbx_description
1 polymer ?
#
loop_
_entity_poly.entity_id
_entity_poly.type
_entity_poly.pdbx_seq_one_letter_code
_entity_poly.pdbx_strand_id
1 'polypeptide(L)'
;MLLLSGCVQTVYEVELTPQGDSIDRSLTVWVEDSSEPPQNTSPSEEIVKRLDTVYADHEHQKDGNKVVYRGSFVGEMPQDIGGSGEYQRYESPFGELFVYRERFGADVDLVTPLKQRQAGIDRFVDLIADWMASEIDDPQMNQRVDELLRFEVRNDLQNLGLYLWTFQATSRLETTENGDDLMAYVANYLIEREYITLEDLPSLARLMVVGDASKMADAALRLFATKLGVEPSAPIPESLHFLKDRSAAKASLDAYLRTTEIYRQKLAEWKKNVAMDSAEADQKEPNPFDVLSESIMVDDYLNAYAPDDWVRVLLHCGSEPIETNGKWDDQNKTVKWEDSIVQPPLPMLVYAVWVEPNDDNQKNAFGGIKLGGAELRTYVVCYQAMTPEERSKWDGLMERLKSETKAALFQTEFDATFADPAALPSRLCEMVLDVLNSKT
;
A
#
# COMPACT_ATOMS: atom_id res chain seq x y z
N MET A 1 -22.88 6.34 -16.79
CA MET A 1 -22.46 5.91 -18.15
C MET A 1 -21.22 6.72 -18.53
N LEU A 2 -20.17 6.53 -17.75
CA LEU A 2 -18.78 6.92 -17.96
C LEU A 2 -17.99 5.64 -17.63
N LEU A 3 -16.82 5.45 -18.23
CA LEU A 3 -15.96 4.24 -18.22
C LEU A 3 -16.17 3.31 -19.42
N LEU A 4 -15.59 3.68 -20.57
CA LEU A 4 -14.99 2.76 -21.57
C LEU A 4 -13.83 3.48 -22.31
N SER A 5 -13.06 4.30 -21.62
CA SER A 5 -11.71 4.64 -22.07
C SER A 5 -10.80 3.52 -21.56
N GLY A 6 -10.14 2.80 -22.47
CA GLY A 6 -9.31 1.64 -22.14
C GLY A 6 -8.38 1.93 -20.98
N CYS A 7 -8.53 1.16 -19.92
CA CYS A 7 -7.71 1.23 -18.72
C CYS A 7 -6.28 0.84 -19.12
N VAL A 8 -5.32 1.74 -18.89
CA VAL A 8 -3.88 1.48 -19.12
C VAL A 8 -3.14 1.55 -17.79
N GLN A 9 -2.22 0.63 -17.55
CA GLN A 9 -1.37 0.56 -16.35
C GLN A 9 0.10 0.61 -16.73
N THR A 10 0.93 1.33 -15.96
CA THR A 10 2.38 1.22 -16.08
C THR A 10 2.86 0.02 -15.28
N VAL A 11 3.67 -0.83 -15.90
CA VAL A 11 4.29 -1.97 -15.23
C VAL A 11 5.80 -1.74 -15.13
N TYR A 12 6.31 -1.93 -13.92
CA TYR A 12 7.72 -1.89 -13.59
C TYR A 12 8.16 -3.29 -13.17
N GLU A 13 9.15 -3.85 -13.85
CA GLU A 13 9.78 -5.12 -13.49
C GLU A 13 11.22 -4.87 -13.05
N VAL A 14 11.49 -5.17 -11.79
CA VAL A 14 12.78 -4.97 -11.12
C VAL A 14 13.41 -6.34 -10.90
N GLU A 15 14.55 -6.58 -11.53
CA GLU A 15 15.39 -7.76 -11.27
C GLU A 15 16.66 -7.35 -10.53
N LEU A 16 16.98 -8.06 -9.46
CA LEU A 16 18.04 -7.73 -8.52
C LEU A 16 18.99 -8.90 -8.31
N THR A 17 20.27 -8.68 -8.56
CA THR A 17 21.33 -9.69 -8.39
C THR A 17 22.43 -9.15 -7.47
N PRO A 18 22.51 -9.61 -6.21
CA PRO A 18 23.58 -9.29 -5.27
C PRO A 18 24.97 -9.60 -5.85
N GLN A 19 25.93 -8.68 -5.66
CA GLN A 19 27.33 -8.77 -6.07
C GLN A 19 28.23 -8.30 -4.92
N GLY A 20 28.27 -9.07 -3.83
CA GLY A 20 29.01 -8.66 -2.63
C GLY A 20 28.40 -7.40 -2.02
N ASP A 21 29.18 -6.32 -1.89
CA ASP A 21 28.71 -5.06 -1.29
C ASP A 21 27.81 -4.22 -2.21
N SER A 22 27.68 -4.61 -3.49
CA SER A 22 26.75 -3.99 -4.44
C SER A 22 25.62 -4.93 -4.85
N ILE A 23 24.59 -4.38 -5.49
CA ILE A 23 23.51 -5.13 -6.11
C ILE A 23 23.29 -4.61 -7.54
N ASP A 24 23.30 -5.52 -8.50
CA ASP A 24 22.97 -5.21 -9.88
C ASP A 24 21.44 -5.18 -10.02
N ARG A 25 20.92 -4.08 -10.58
CA ARG A 25 19.50 -3.84 -10.79
C ARG A 25 19.22 -3.68 -12.28
N SER A 26 18.21 -4.41 -12.77
CA SER A 26 17.62 -4.22 -14.09
C SER A 26 16.16 -3.80 -13.93
N LEU A 27 15.83 -2.59 -14.38
CA LEU A 27 14.46 -2.06 -14.38
C LEU A 27 13.91 -2.09 -15.81
N THR A 28 12.82 -2.80 -16.02
CA THR A 28 12.08 -2.83 -17.28
C THR A 28 10.72 -2.17 -17.11
N VAL A 29 10.39 -1.21 -17.98
CA VAL A 29 9.16 -0.41 -17.89
C VAL A 29 8.36 -0.47 -19.18
N TRP A 30 7.05 -0.68 -19.08
CA TRP A 30 6.10 -0.63 -20.18
C TRP A 30 4.69 -0.27 -19.71
N VAL A 31 3.79 -0.01 -20.65
CA VAL A 31 2.38 0.23 -20.37
C VAL A 31 1.56 -0.93 -20.91
N GLU A 32 0.68 -1.51 -20.11
CA GLU A 32 -0.28 -2.55 -20.53
C GLU A 32 -1.67 -1.94 -20.65
N ASP A 33 -2.39 -2.29 -21.72
CA ASP A 33 -3.81 -1.96 -21.83
C ASP A 33 -4.71 -3.09 -21.28
N SER A 34 -5.98 -2.77 -21.06
CA SER A 34 -6.98 -3.71 -20.57
C SER A 34 -7.56 -4.64 -21.66
N SER A 35 -6.89 -4.81 -22.80
CA SER A 35 -7.37 -5.72 -23.85
C SER A 35 -7.08 -7.19 -23.52
N GLU A 36 -7.83 -8.12 -24.12
CA GLU A 36 -7.54 -9.56 -24.00
C GLU A 36 -7.13 -10.13 -25.37
N PRO A 37 -5.86 -10.54 -25.56
CA PRO A 37 -4.72 -10.45 -24.62
C PRO A 37 -4.19 -9.01 -24.47
N PRO A 38 -3.54 -8.66 -23.34
CA PRO A 38 -3.02 -7.31 -23.11
C PRO A 38 -2.02 -6.91 -24.18
N GLN A 39 -2.12 -5.67 -24.66
CA GLN A 39 -1.14 -5.09 -25.57
C GLN A 39 -0.19 -4.18 -24.80
N ASN A 40 1.10 -4.37 -25.05
CA ASN A 40 2.15 -3.55 -24.45
C ASN A 40 2.42 -2.33 -25.33
N THR A 41 2.52 -1.16 -24.73
CA THR A 41 2.93 0.09 -25.37
C THR A 41 4.09 0.73 -24.61
N SER A 42 4.78 1.66 -25.27
CA SER A 42 5.92 2.36 -24.65
C SER A 42 5.46 3.27 -23.51
N PRO A 43 6.26 3.42 -22.44
CA PRO A 43 5.97 4.36 -21.37
C PRO A 43 5.98 5.82 -21.87
N SER A 44 5.35 6.71 -21.10
CA SER A 44 5.29 8.14 -21.43
C SER A 44 6.67 8.80 -21.42
N GLU A 45 6.81 9.90 -22.17
CA GLU A 45 8.07 10.68 -22.19
C GLU A 45 8.46 11.21 -20.81
N GLU A 46 7.49 11.48 -19.93
CA GLU A 46 7.73 11.92 -18.55
C GLU A 46 8.42 10.83 -17.73
N ILE A 47 7.93 9.59 -17.81
CA ILE A 47 8.52 8.44 -17.12
C ILE A 47 9.95 8.21 -17.63
N VAL A 48 10.13 8.20 -18.95
CA VAL A 48 11.45 8.03 -19.57
C VAL A 48 12.41 9.12 -19.12
N LYS A 49 12.02 10.39 -19.18
CA LYS A 49 12.87 11.51 -18.76
C LYS A 49 13.25 11.45 -17.28
N ARG A 50 12.32 11.04 -16.41
CA ARG A 50 12.59 10.82 -14.98
C ARG A 50 13.64 9.73 -14.80
N LEU A 51 13.45 8.57 -15.45
CA LEU A 51 14.36 7.43 -15.33
C LEU A 51 15.73 7.72 -15.94
N ASP A 52 15.79 8.42 -17.07
CA ASP A 52 17.05 8.88 -17.68
C ASP A 52 17.86 9.77 -16.72
N THR A 53 17.18 10.53 -15.85
CA THR A 53 17.85 11.34 -14.82
C THR A 53 18.43 10.47 -13.71
N VAL A 54 17.71 9.44 -13.27
CA VAL A 54 18.15 8.51 -12.21
C VAL A 54 19.30 7.61 -12.70
N TYR A 55 19.25 7.21 -13.96
CA TYR A 55 20.22 6.32 -14.61
C TYR A 55 21.18 7.07 -15.54
N ALA A 56 21.46 8.35 -15.29
CA ALA A 56 22.25 9.19 -16.20
C ALA A 56 23.65 8.62 -16.52
N ASP A 57 24.27 7.94 -15.55
CA ASP A 57 25.60 7.32 -15.67
C ASP A 57 25.54 5.83 -16.08
N HIS A 58 24.38 5.36 -16.51
CA HIS A 58 24.07 3.94 -16.67
C HIS A 58 23.52 3.59 -18.07
N GLU A 59 23.60 2.31 -18.43
CA GLU A 59 23.11 1.82 -19.72
C GLU A 59 21.58 1.73 -19.71
N HIS A 60 20.95 2.24 -20.77
CA HIS A 60 19.56 1.96 -21.06
C HIS A 60 19.36 1.64 -22.54
N GLN A 61 18.36 0.82 -22.83
CA GLN A 61 18.02 0.41 -24.19
C GLN A 61 16.50 0.30 -24.34
N LYS A 62 16.03 0.56 -25.56
CA LYS A 62 14.65 0.24 -25.95
C LYS A 62 14.61 -1.20 -26.46
N ASP A 63 13.72 -2.00 -25.89
CA ASP A 63 13.44 -3.37 -26.33
C ASP A 63 11.98 -3.47 -26.77
N GLY A 64 11.75 -3.21 -28.06
CA GLY A 64 10.40 -3.08 -28.61
C GLY A 64 9.61 -1.97 -27.92
N ASN A 65 8.52 -2.35 -27.24
CA ASN A 65 7.66 -1.43 -26.49
C ASN A 65 8.07 -1.28 -25.02
N LYS A 66 9.19 -1.88 -24.60
CA LYS A 66 9.73 -1.77 -23.24
C LYS A 66 10.97 -0.88 -23.24
N VAL A 67 11.23 -0.24 -22.11
CA VAL A 67 12.49 0.47 -21.83
C VAL A 67 13.20 -0.24 -20.69
N VAL A 68 14.47 -0.57 -20.87
CA VAL A 68 15.28 -1.31 -19.90
C VAL A 68 16.41 -0.41 -19.42
N TYR A 69 16.55 -0.26 -18.12
CA TYR A 69 17.63 0.44 -17.41
C TYR A 69 18.43 -0.54 -16.58
N ARG A 70 19.77 -0.41 -16.54
CA ARG A 70 20.63 -1.28 -15.75
C ARG A 70 21.68 -0.50 -14.98
N GLY A 71 21.87 -0.82 -13.70
CA GLY A 71 22.93 -0.21 -12.89
C GLY A 71 23.35 -1.09 -11.72
N SER A 72 24.47 -0.72 -11.08
CA SER A 72 24.98 -1.39 -9.89
C SER A 72 25.03 -0.38 -8.74
N PHE A 73 24.45 -0.75 -7.59
CA PHE A 73 24.20 0.17 -6.48
C PHE A 73 24.78 -0.38 -5.18
N VAL A 74 25.33 0.50 -4.34
CA VAL A 74 25.89 0.18 -3.02
C VAL A 74 25.12 0.94 -1.96
N GLY A 75 24.58 0.23 -0.96
CA GLY A 75 23.78 0.86 0.10
C GLY A 75 22.41 1.29 -0.40
N GLU A 76 22.23 2.58 -0.69
CA GLU A 76 20.94 3.14 -1.09
C GLU A 76 20.51 2.71 -2.50
N MET A 77 19.23 2.35 -2.65
CA MET A 77 18.61 2.02 -3.93
C MET A 77 18.15 3.28 -4.69
N PRO A 78 18.16 3.25 -6.03
CA PRO A 78 17.78 4.41 -6.83
C PRO A 78 16.32 4.81 -6.61
N GLN A 79 16.01 6.10 -6.67
CA GLN A 79 14.64 6.63 -6.56
C GLN A 79 13.92 6.59 -7.92
N ASP A 80 13.86 5.41 -8.56
CA ASP A 80 13.35 5.23 -9.92
C ASP A 80 11.82 5.09 -10.00
N ILE A 81 11.22 4.35 -9.07
CA ILE A 81 9.77 4.08 -8.97
C ILE A 81 9.14 4.84 -7.78
N GLY A 82 9.94 5.70 -7.13
CA GLY A 82 9.56 6.39 -5.89
C GLY A 82 9.76 5.50 -4.67
N GLY A 83 9.73 6.15 -3.50
CA GLY A 83 10.00 5.50 -2.23
C GLY A 83 11.48 5.52 -1.83
N SER A 84 11.93 4.49 -1.13
CA SER A 84 13.28 4.41 -0.57
C SER A 84 13.67 2.96 -0.30
N GLY A 85 14.89 2.57 -0.66
CA GLY A 85 15.40 1.23 -0.41
C GLY A 85 16.87 1.20 -0.05
N GLU A 86 17.29 0.07 0.48
CA GLU A 86 18.65 -0.20 0.92
C GLU A 86 18.97 -1.68 0.71
N TYR A 87 20.19 -1.93 0.24
CA TYR A 87 20.83 -3.22 0.20
C TYR A 87 22.11 -3.18 1.02
N GLN A 88 22.30 -4.16 1.89
CA GLN A 88 23.45 -4.23 2.76
C GLN A 88 23.97 -5.66 2.87
N ARG A 89 25.29 -5.79 2.77
CA ARG A 89 26.02 -7.02 3.07
C ARG A 89 26.80 -6.85 4.37
N TYR A 90 26.79 -7.90 5.18
CA TYR A 90 27.55 -8.03 6.40
C TYR A 90 28.38 -9.32 6.34
N GLU A 91 29.68 -9.21 6.49
CA GLU A 91 30.60 -10.34 6.34
C GLU A 91 31.12 -10.85 7.69
N SER A 92 31.38 -12.14 7.80
CA SER A 92 32.12 -12.74 8.91
C SER A 92 33.02 -13.85 8.39
N PRO A 93 33.99 -14.34 9.19
CA PRO A 93 34.83 -15.47 8.79
C PRO A 93 34.06 -16.74 8.39
N PHE A 94 32.82 -16.92 8.88
CA PHE A 94 32.04 -18.15 8.66
C PHE A 94 30.88 -17.98 7.68
N GLY A 95 30.68 -16.81 7.11
CA GLY A 95 29.64 -16.54 6.13
C GLY A 95 29.16 -15.10 6.16
N GLU A 96 28.12 -14.86 5.38
CA GLU A 96 27.63 -13.54 5.03
C GLU A 96 26.15 -13.43 5.34
N LEU A 97 25.72 -12.23 5.72
CA LEU A 97 24.33 -11.85 5.92
C LEU A 97 24.02 -10.73 4.92
N PHE A 98 22.90 -10.90 4.24
CA PHE A 98 22.40 -9.93 3.30
C PHE A 98 21.04 -9.43 3.75
N VAL A 99 20.83 -8.13 3.60
CA VAL A 99 19.58 -7.45 3.91
C VAL A 99 19.21 -6.61 2.72
N TYR A 100 18.05 -6.89 2.13
CA TYR A 100 17.43 -6.04 1.13
C TYR A 100 16.08 -5.57 1.65
N ARG A 101 15.82 -4.26 1.52
CA ARG A 101 14.51 -3.68 1.77
C ARG A 101 14.27 -2.54 0.80
N GLU A 102 13.08 -2.46 0.22
CA GLU A 102 12.72 -1.35 -0.65
C GLU A 102 11.24 -1.06 -0.53
N ARG A 103 10.91 0.22 -0.35
CA ARG A 103 9.54 0.71 -0.46
C ARG A 103 9.37 1.30 -1.85
N PHE A 104 8.32 0.88 -2.54
CA PHE A 104 7.93 1.42 -3.85
C PHE A 104 6.71 2.34 -3.74
N GLY A 105 6.65 3.35 -4.60
CA GLY A 105 5.48 4.22 -4.74
C GLY A 105 5.36 5.30 -3.65
N ALA A 106 4.13 5.44 -3.12
CA ALA A 106 3.66 6.60 -2.36
C ALA A 106 4.44 6.93 -1.08
N ASP A 107 4.31 8.19 -0.61
CA ASP A 107 4.92 8.75 0.59
C ASP A 107 4.60 7.95 1.87
N VAL A 108 5.49 8.00 2.87
CA VAL A 108 5.27 7.42 4.21
C VAL A 108 4.26 8.25 5.03
N ASP A 109 3.89 9.43 4.56
CA ASP A 109 2.87 10.26 5.19
C ASP A 109 1.47 9.67 4.99
N LEU A 110 1.05 8.86 5.96
CA LEU A 110 -0.31 8.31 6.02
C LEU A 110 -1.36 9.34 6.49
N VAL A 111 -0.90 10.44 7.12
CA VAL A 111 -1.78 11.44 7.74
C VAL A 111 -2.38 12.35 6.69
N THR A 112 -1.58 12.80 5.71
CA THR A 112 -2.07 13.71 4.68
C THR A 112 -3.20 13.11 3.82
N PRO A 113 -3.07 11.88 3.26
CA PRO A 113 -4.15 11.24 2.53
C PRO A 113 -5.40 11.02 3.39
N LEU A 114 -5.24 10.63 4.65
CA LEU A 114 -6.36 10.47 5.58
C LEU A 114 -7.10 11.81 5.82
N LYS A 115 -6.36 12.90 6.05
CA LYS A 115 -6.94 14.25 6.20
C LYS A 115 -7.63 14.73 4.93
N GLN A 116 -7.06 14.45 3.75
CA GLN A 116 -7.67 14.78 2.46
C GLN A 116 -9.01 14.07 2.28
N ARG A 117 -9.08 12.78 2.63
CA ARG A 117 -10.32 11.99 2.62
C ARG A 117 -11.37 12.54 3.59
N GLN A 118 -10.98 12.84 4.83
CA GLN A 118 -11.87 13.46 5.82
C GLN A 118 -12.42 14.80 5.32
N ALA A 119 -11.54 15.67 4.81
CA ALA A 119 -11.94 16.95 4.25
C ALA A 119 -12.83 16.78 3.00
N GLY A 120 -12.65 15.70 2.25
CA GLY A 120 -13.52 15.32 1.16
C GLY A 120 -14.95 14.99 1.62
N ILE A 121 -15.06 14.11 2.62
CA ILE A 121 -16.34 13.76 3.25
C ILE A 121 -17.02 15.01 3.82
N ASP A 122 -16.26 15.90 4.47
CA ASP A 122 -16.76 17.17 4.99
C ASP A 122 -17.39 18.02 3.87
N ARG A 123 -16.68 18.21 2.76
CA ARG A 123 -17.18 18.97 1.60
C ARG A 123 -18.43 18.32 1.00
N PHE A 124 -18.45 17.00 0.87
CA PHE A 124 -19.62 16.30 0.34
C PHE A 124 -20.85 16.55 1.22
N VAL A 125 -20.72 16.37 2.53
CA VAL A 125 -21.82 16.58 3.47
C VAL A 125 -22.27 18.04 3.46
N ASP A 126 -21.34 18.99 3.42
CA ASP A 126 -21.65 20.42 3.34
C ASP A 126 -22.50 20.73 2.09
N LEU A 127 -22.10 20.23 0.93
CA LEU A 127 -22.82 20.44 -0.34
C LEU A 127 -24.23 19.86 -0.31
N ILE A 128 -24.39 18.64 0.23
CA ILE A 128 -25.71 18.01 0.34
C ILE A 128 -26.58 18.73 1.36
N ALA A 129 -26.04 19.13 2.51
CA ALA A 129 -26.78 19.87 3.54
C ALA A 129 -27.26 21.22 3.03
N ASP A 130 -26.38 21.99 2.37
CA ASP A 130 -26.73 23.30 1.82
C ASP A 130 -27.75 23.20 0.68
N TRP A 131 -27.64 22.17 -0.18
CA TRP A 131 -28.66 21.89 -1.19
C TRP A 131 -30.02 21.60 -0.55
N MET A 132 -30.07 20.67 0.41
CA MET A 132 -31.31 20.31 1.10
C MET A 132 -31.92 21.52 1.81
N ALA A 133 -31.10 22.38 2.41
CA ALA A 133 -31.54 23.61 3.04
C ALA A 133 -32.16 24.61 2.04
N SER A 134 -31.76 24.57 0.77
CA SER A 134 -32.34 25.41 -0.29
C SER A 134 -33.70 24.90 -0.82
N GLU A 135 -34.03 23.63 -0.56
CA GLU A 135 -35.27 22.98 -1.03
C GLU A 135 -36.34 22.85 0.08
N ILE A 136 -35.93 22.90 1.35
CA ILE A 136 -36.84 22.70 2.49
C ILE A 136 -37.30 24.05 3.05
N ASP A 137 -38.54 24.42 2.74
CA ASP A 137 -39.19 25.64 3.24
C ASP A 137 -39.54 25.59 4.74
N ASP A 138 -39.80 24.40 5.30
CA ASP A 138 -40.15 24.23 6.72
C ASP A 138 -38.90 24.43 7.61
N PRO A 139 -38.82 25.50 8.42
CA PRO A 139 -37.63 25.79 9.23
C PRO A 139 -37.31 24.70 10.25
N GLN A 140 -38.33 24.04 10.82
CA GLN A 140 -38.12 23.00 11.81
C GLN A 140 -37.57 21.74 11.15
N MET A 141 -38.11 21.36 9.99
CA MET A 141 -37.56 20.23 9.23
C MET A 141 -36.14 20.53 8.73
N ASN A 142 -35.92 21.74 8.22
CA ASN A 142 -34.62 22.19 7.71
C ASN A 142 -33.54 22.06 8.79
N GLN A 143 -33.79 22.58 9.99
CA GLN A 143 -32.87 22.43 11.13
C GLN A 143 -32.58 20.95 11.46
N ARG A 144 -33.60 20.08 11.47
CA ARG A 144 -33.40 18.65 11.77
C ARG A 144 -32.58 17.93 10.70
N VAL A 145 -32.79 18.28 9.43
CA VAL A 145 -32.00 17.77 8.29
C VAL A 145 -30.56 18.25 8.38
N ASP A 146 -30.35 19.52 8.68
CA ASP A 146 -29.02 20.09 8.85
C ASP A 146 -28.26 19.42 10.00
N GLU A 147 -28.91 19.25 11.16
CA GLU A 147 -28.33 18.56 12.32
C GLU A 147 -27.99 17.09 12.00
N LEU A 148 -28.90 16.36 11.36
CA LEU A 148 -28.65 14.97 10.95
C LEU A 148 -27.47 14.87 9.99
N LEU A 149 -27.42 15.71 8.96
CA LEU A 149 -26.37 15.65 7.94
C LEU A 149 -25.02 16.08 8.50
N ARG A 150 -24.95 17.26 9.11
CA ARG A 150 -23.69 17.88 9.51
C ARG A 150 -23.04 17.23 10.73
N PHE A 151 -23.81 16.56 11.59
CA PHE A 151 -23.27 15.88 12.77
C PHE A 151 -23.27 14.36 12.63
N GLU A 152 -24.43 13.72 12.51
CA GLU A 152 -24.50 12.26 12.52
C GLU A 152 -23.93 11.65 11.23
N VAL A 153 -24.49 12.03 10.07
CA VAL A 153 -24.08 11.45 8.79
C VAL A 153 -22.62 11.76 8.48
N ARG A 154 -22.13 12.97 8.78
CA ARG A 154 -20.71 13.31 8.66
C ARG A 154 -19.81 12.35 9.44
N ASN A 155 -20.08 12.20 10.73
CA ASN A 155 -19.27 11.34 11.59
C ASN A 155 -19.36 9.87 11.14
N ASP A 156 -20.55 9.43 10.76
CA ASP A 156 -20.79 8.05 10.32
C ASP A 156 -20.09 7.75 8.99
N LEU A 157 -20.10 8.68 8.03
CA LEU A 157 -19.33 8.56 6.79
C LEU A 157 -17.82 8.55 7.04
N GLN A 158 -17.32 9.40 7.94
CA GLN A 158 -15.90 9.42 8.31
C GLN A 158 -15.46 8.09 8.95
N ASN A 159 -16.29 7.53 9.83
CA ASN A 159 -16.02 6.23 10.46
C ASN A 159 -16.06 5.09 9.44
N LEU A 160 -17.08 5.04 8.58
CA LEU A 160 -17.14 4.04 7.50
C LEU A 160 -15.94 4.15 6.56
N GLY A 161 -15.55 5.38 6.20
CA GLY A 161 -14.33 5.63 5.42
C GLY A 161 -13.07 5.11 6.11
N LEU A 162 -12.99 5.18 7.44
CA LEU A 162 -11.87 4.65 8.22
C LEU A 162 -11.90 3.12 8.34
N TYR A 163 -13.08 2.50 8.44
CA TYR A 163 -13.20 1.03 8.37
C TYR A 163 -12.68 0.50 7.04
N LEU A 164 -13.08 1.12 5.94
CA LEU A 164 -12.60 0.78 4.59
C LEU A 164 -11.08 0.95 4.48
N TRP A 165 -10.55 2.10 4.93
CA TRP A 165 -9.11 2.36 4.94
C TRP A 165 -8.36 1.33 5.80
N THR A 166 -8.86 0.99 6.98
CA THR A 166 -8.21 0.02 7.87
C THR A 166 -8.21 -1.36 7.24
N PHE A 167 -9.33 -1.78 6.65
CA PHE A 167 -9.44 -3.08 6.00
C PHE A 167 -8.49 -3.20 4.81
N GLN A 168 -8.41 -2.17 3.96
CA GLN A 168 -7.42 -2.11 2.87
C GLN A 168 -5.98 -2.19 3.38
N ALA A 169 -5.70 -1.68 4.59
CA ALA A 169 -4.35 -1.71 5.18
C ALA A 169 -4.02 -3.11 5.67
N THR A 170 -4.96 -3.76 6.35
CA THR A 170 -4.78 -5.10 6.92
C THR A 170 -4.78 -6.18 5.84
N SER A 171 -5.59 -6.04 4.79
CA SER A 171 -5.62 -7.00 3.67
C SER A 171 -4.30 -7.05 2.89
N ARG A 172 -3.44 -6.03 3.01
CA ARG A 172 -2.07 -6.05 2.48
C ARG A 172 -1.09 -6.81 3.38
N LEU A 173 -1.34 -6.81 4.69
CA LEU A 173 -0.48 -7.47 5.66
C LEU A 173 -0.81 -8.96 5.79
N GLU A 174 -2.06 -9.34 5.52
CA GLU A 174 -2.55 -10.71 5.63
C GLU A 174 -2.80 -11.33 4.26
N THR A 175 -2.45 -12.60 4.08
CA THR A 175 -2.68 -13.33 2.81
C THR A 175 -4.13 -13.83 2.64
N THR A 176 -5.05 -13.44 3.51
CA THR A 176 -6.46 -13.87 3.47
C THR A 176 -7.35 -12.73 2.99
N GLU A 177 -7.88 -12.87 1.78
CA GLU A 177 -8.90 -11.99 1.22
C GLU A 177 -10.24 -12.21 1.94
N ASN A 178 -10.47 -11.55 3.08
CA ASN A 178 -11.73 -11.66 3.81
C ASN A 178 -12.66 -10.46 3.56
N GLY A 179 -13.02 -10.20 2.30
CA GLY A 179 -13.98 -9.13 1.96
C GLY A 179 -15.32 -9.26 2.69
N ASP A 180 -15.70 -10.48 3.07
CA ASP A 180 -16.90 -10.79 3.85
C ASP A 180 -16.85 -10.18 5.27
N ASP A 181 -15.68 -10.12 5.90
CA ASP A 181 -15.51 -9.56 7.24
C ASP A 181 -15.76 -8.05 7.24
N LEU A 182 -15.25 -7.33 6.24
CA LEU A 182 -15.52 -5.90 6.07
C LEU A 182 -17.02 -5.62 5.94
N MET A 183 -17.71 -6.38 5.09
CA MET A 183 -19.14 -6.21 4.88
C MET A 183 -19.94 -6.52 6.15
N ALA A 184 -19.51 -7.50 6.95
CA ALA A 184 -20.09 -7.78 8.26
C ALA A 184 -19.89 -6.61 9.24
N TYR A 185 -18.69 -6.02 9.31
CA TYR A 185 -18.43 -4.83 10.13
C TYR A 185 -19.26 -3.62 9.70
N VAL A 186 -19.33 -3.34 8.40
CA VAL A 186 -20.15 -2.24 7.85
C VAL A 186 -21.63 -2.48 8.17
N ALA A 187 -22.14 -3.69 7.95
CA ALA A 187 -23.53 -4.03 8.28
C ALA A 187 -23.82 -3.85 9.79
N ASN A 188 -22.92 -4.36 10.65
CA ASN A 188 -23.07 -4.21 12.10
C ASN A 188 -23.02 -2.73 12.53
N TYR A 189 -22.11 -1.95 11.96
CA TYR A 189 -22.03 -0.50 12.22
C TYR A 189 -23.35 0.20 11.85
N LEU A 190 -23.89 -0.07 10.66
CA LEU A 190 -25.16 0.53 10.23
C LEU A 190 -26.34 0.10 11.12
N ILE A 191 -26.33 -1.12 11.67
CA ILE A 191 -27.33 -1.60 12.63
C ILE A 191 -27.20 -0.84 13.97
N GLU A 192 -26.00 -0.72 14.52
CA GLU A 192 -25.75 -0.02 15.79
C GLU A 192 -26.07 1.48 15.73
N ARG A 193 -25.95 2.07 14.54
CA ARG A 193 -26.27 3.48 14.28
C ARG A 193 -27.72 3.69 13.83
N GLU A 194 -28.53 2.62 13.87
CA GLU A 194 -29.95 2.60 13.56
C GLU A 194 -30.27 3.06 12.13
N TYR A 195 -29.33 2.89 11.20
CA TYR A 195 -29.59 3.10 9.78
C TYR A 195 -30.39 1.96 9.19
N ILE A 196 -30.16 0.73 9.63
CA ILE A 196 -30.84 -0.48 9.16
C ILE A 196 -31.10 -1.42 10.34
N THR A 197 -31.97 -2.40 10.13
CA THR A 197 -32.18 -3.51 11.06
C THR A 197 -31.62 -4.81 10.49
N LEU A 198 -31.51 -5.83 11.34
CA LEU A 198 -31.12 -7.18 10.87
C LEU A 198 -32.10 -7.73 9.82
N GLU A 199 -33.38 -7.36 9.90
CA GLU A 199 -34.42 -7.79 8.96
C GLU A 199 -34.26 -7.14 7.57
N ASP A 200 -33.55 -6.00 7.47
CA ASP A 200 -33.32 -5.30 6.21
C ASP A 200 -32.20 -5.96 5.37
N LEU A 201 -31.29 -6.72 6.00
CA LEU A 201 -30.10 -7.28 5.35
C LEU A 201 -30.40 -8.10 4.08
N PRO A 202 -31.37 -9.04 4.04
CA PRO A 202 -31.65 -9.82 2.82
C PRO A 202 -32.10 -8.94 1.64
N SER A 203 -32.88 -7.89 1.93
CA SER A 203 -33.35 -6.95 0.91
C SER A 203 -32.21 -6.08 0.38
N LEU A 204 -31.35 -5.59 1.27
CA LEU A 204 -30.16 -4.80 0.91
C LEU A 204 -29.15 -5.64 0.11
N ALA A 205 -28.88 -6.87 0.53
CA ALA A 205 -28.02 -7.79 -0.20
C ALA A 205 -28.55 -8.05 -1.63
N ARG A 206 -29.86 -8.27 -1.77
CA ARG A 206 -30.49 -8.42 -3.08
C ARG A 206 -30.40 -7.14 -3.92
N LEU A 207 -30.57 -5.96 -3.32
CA LEU A 207 -30.43 -4.69 -4.04
C LEU A 207 -29.00 -4.50 -4.56
N MET A 208 -27.99 -4.80 -3.74
CA MET A 208 -26.58 -4.74 -4.14
C MET A 208 -26.26 -5.67 -5.31
N VAL A 209 -26.84 -6.88 -5.35
CA VAL A 209 -26.64 -7.85 -6.45
C VAL A 209 -27.40 -7.47 -7.72
N VAL A 210 -28.65 -7.01 -7.60
CA VAL A 210 -29.52 -6.75 -8.76
C VAL A 210 -29.27 -5.38 -9.40
N GLY A 211 -28.70 -4.42 -8.65
CA GLY A 211 -28.32 -3.11 -9.20
C GLY A 211 -29.49 -2.21 -9.60
N ASP A 212 -30.63 -2.30 -8.91
CA ASP A 212 -31.81 -1.46 -9.21
C ASP A 212 -31.68 -0.10 -8.51
N ALA A 213 -31.06 0.86 -9.20
CA ALA A 213 -30.83 2.22 -8.71
C ALA A 213 -32.12 2.91 -8.23
N SER A 214 -33.28 2.56 -8.79
CA SER A 214 -34.56 3.10 -8.35
C SER A 214 -34.89 2.64 -6.94
N LYS A 215 -34.86 1.32 -6.72
CA LYS A 215 -35.16 0.77 -5.40
C LYS A 215 -34.12 1.16 -4.34
N MET A 216 -32.86 1.31 -4.73
CA MET A 216 -31.82 1.83 -3.83
C MET A 216 -32.13 3.25 -3.36
N ALA A 217 -32.53 4.15 -4.28
CA ALA A 217 -32.90 5.51 -3.92
C ALA A 217 -34.15 5.57 -3.01
N ASP A 218 -35.15 4.71 -3.25
CA ASP A 218 -36.34 4.64 -2.40
C ASP A 218 -35.99 4.13 -0.98
N ALA A 219 -35.13 3.12 -0.89
CA ALA A 219 -34.62 2.63 0.37
C ALA A 219 -33.84 3.74 1.11
N ALA A 220 -32.91 4.42 0.43
CA ALA A 220 -32.13 5.51 1.02
C ALA A 220 -33.02 6.66 1.55
N LEU A 221 -34.04 7.09 0.78
CA LEU A 221 -34.99 8.11 1.22
C LEU A 221 -35.78 7.66 2.47
N ARG A 222 -36.21 6.39 2.50
CA ARG A 222 -36.92 5.82 3.65
C ARG A 222 -36.03 5.77 4.89
N LEU A 223 -34.77 5.36 4.75
CA LEU A 223 -33.80 5.35 5.86
C LEU A 223 -33.55 6.76 6.38
N PHE A 224 -33.35 7.72 5.46
CA PHE A 224 -33.17 9.12 5.81
C PHE A 224 -34.37 9.69 6.59
N ALA A 225 -35.60 9.41 6.14
CA ALA A 225 -36.80 9.82 6.86
C ALA A 225 -36.91 9.16 8.25
N THR A 226 -36.55 7.88 8.37
CA THR A 226 -36.54 7.19 9.67
C THR A 226 -35.53 7.80 10.64
N LYS A 227 -34.33 8.17 10.16
CA LYS A 227 -33.34 8.90 10.98
C LYS A 227 -33.82 10.29 11.41
N LEU A 228 -34.72 10.90 10.64
CA LEU A 228 -35.47 12.10 11.04
C LEU A 228 -36.69 11.76 11.93
N GLY A 229 -36.74 10.59 12.57
CA GLY A 229 -37.80 10.20 13.49
C GLY A 229 -39.17 9.97 12.84
N VAL A 230 -39.24 9.76 11.53
CA VAL A 230 -40.49 9.38 10.86
C VAL A 230 -40.69 7.89 11.00
N GLU A 231 -41.86 7.46 11.49
CA GLU A 231 -42.19 6.03 11.62
C GLU A 231 -42.04 5.26 10.28
N PRO A 232 -41.48 4.03 10.25
CA PRO A 232 -41.22 3.27 9.02
C PRO A 232 -42.41 3.12 8.07
N SER A 233 -43.62 3.02 8.62
CA SER A 233 -44.87 2.88 7.87
C SER A 233 -45.59 4.20 7.59
N ALA A 234 -45.15 5.31 8.20
CA ALA A 234 -45.75 6.62 7.97
C ALA A 234 -45.35 7.19 6.59
N PRO A 235 -46.21 8.03 6.00
CA PRO A 235 -45.86 8.72 4.76
C PRO A 235 -44.66 9.65 4.97
N ILE A 236 -43.80 9.74 3.96
CA ILE A 236 -42.69 10.71 3.94
C ILE A 236 -43.25 12.14 4.11
N PRO A 237 -42.66 12.98 4.97
CA PRO A 237 -43.07 14.37 5.17
C PRO A 237 -43.13 15.16 3.86
N GLU A 238 -44.10 16.07 3.74
CA GLU A 238 -44.30 16.91 2.54
C GLU A 238 -43.04 17.72 2.18
N SER A 239 -42.34 18.22 3.19
CA SER A 239 -41.05 18.90 3.08
C SER A 239 -39.94 18.09 2.39
N LEU A 240 -40.08 16.76 2.29
CA LEU A 240 -39.13 15.87 1.61
C LEU A 240 -39.70 15.28 0.31
N HIS A 241 -40.89 15.70 -0.13
CA HIS A 241 -41.51 15.14 -1.34
C HIS A 241 -40.72 15.46 -2.61
N PHE A 242 -39.94 16.54 -2.63
CA PHE A 242 -39.07 16.87 -3.77
C PHE A 242 -38.08 15.74 -4.09
N LEU A 243 -37.67 14.92 -3.09
CA LEU A 243 -36.79 13.75 -3.29
C LEU A 243 -37.48 12.54 -3.93
N LYS A 244 -38.83 12.51 -3.98
CA LYS A 244 -39.57 11.41 -4.61
C LYS A 244 -39.50 11.48 -6.13
N ASP A 245 -39.50 12.69 -6.69
CA ASP A 245 -39.26 12.89 -8.12
C ASP A 245 -37.75 13.00 -8.35
N ARG A 246 -37.13 11.86 -8.69
CA ARG A 246 -35.67 11.80 -8.87
C ARG A 246 -35.16 12.66 -10.02
N SER A 247 -35.98 12.86 -11.05
CA SER A 247 -35.58 13.70 -12.18
C SER A 247 -35.57 15.16 -11.75
N ALA A 248 -36.59 15.58 -10.98
CA ALA A 248 -36.65 16.92 -10.42
C ALA A 248 -35.56 17.15 -9.38
N ALA A 249 -35.36 16.23 -8.43
CA ALA A 249 -34.31 16.32 -7.41
C ALA A 249 -32.91 16.39 -8.05
N LYS A 250 -32.65 15.56 -9.06
CA LYS A 250 -31.37 15.61 -9.79
C LYS A 250 -31.18 16.95 -10.51
N ALA A 251 -32.22 17.48 -11.15
CA ALA A 251 -32.15 18.76 -11.85
C ALA A 251 -31.95 19.95 -10.87
N SER A 252 -32.61 19.91 -9.71
CA SER A 252 -32.42 20.88 -8.63
C SER A 252 -30.97 20.83 -8.10
N LEU A 253 -30.46 19.63 -7.81
CA LEU A 253 -29.09 19.47 -7.35
C LEU A 253 -28.06 19.92 -8.39
N ASP A 254 -28.26 19.62 -9.67
CA ASP A 254 -27.42 20.14 -10.77
C ASP A 254 -27.41 21.68 -10.76
N ALA A 255 -28.58 22.30 -10.69
CA ALA A 255 -28.72 23.75 -10.66
C ALA A 255 -28.02 24.35 -9.43
N TYR A 256 -28.19 23.75 -8.26
CA TYR A 256 -27.50 24.16 -7.03
C TYR A 256 -25.98 24.05 -7.16
N LEU A 257 -25.45 22.91 -7.59
CA LEU A 257 -24.01 22.67 -7.74
C LEU A 257 -23.37 23.71 -8.68
N ARG A 258 -24.08 24.13 -9.74
CA ARG A 258 -23.62 25.19 -10.65
C ARG A 258 -23.42 26.55 -9.98
N THR A 259 -24.10 26.81 -8.85
CA THR A 259 -23.93 28.06 -8.09
C THR A 259 -22.72 28.03 -7.15
N THR A 260 -22.19 26.84 -6.84
CA THR A 260 -21.09 26.67 -5.90
C THR A 260 -19.79 27.25 -6.44
N GLU A 261 -18.93 27.72 -5.54
CA GLU A 261 -17.62 28.24 -5.92
C GLU A 261 -16.73 27.14 -6.53
N ILE A 262 -16.82 25.91 -6.00
CA ILE A 262 -16.05 24.76 -6.48
C ILE A 262 -16.34 24.47 -7.96
N TYR A 263 -17.62 24.40 -8.34
CA TYR A 263 -17.98 24.20 -9.75
C TYR A 263 -17.55 25.38 -10.62
N ARG A 264 -17.75 26.61 -10.15
CA ARG A 264 -17.37 27.82 -10.90
C ARG A 264 -15.87 27.86 -11.19
N GLN A 265 -15.03 27.42 -10.24
CA GLN A 265 -13.58 27.30 -10.44
C GLN A 265 -13.23 26.23 -11.49
N LYS A 266 -13.81 25.03 -11.39
CA LYS A 266 -13.63 23.96 -12.40
C LYS A 266 -14.03 24.41 -13.80
N LEU A 267 -15.19 25.07 -13.92
CA LEU A 267 -15.66 25.59 -15.20
C LEU A 267 -14.73 26.68 -15.76
N ALA A 268 -14.16 27.52 -14.91
CA ALA A 268 -13.20 28.56 -15.32
C ALA A 268 -11.87 27.94 -15.79
N GLU A 269 -11.38 26.93 -15.10
CA GLU A 269 -10.17 26.18 -15.48
C GLU A 269 -10.36 25.46 -16.82
N TRP A 270 -11.45 24.71 -16.97
CA TRP A 270 -11.80 24.07 -18.25
C TRP A 270 -11.88 25.08 -19.40
N LYS A 271 -12.54 26.23 -19.20
CA LYS A 271 -12.60 27.29 -20.23
C LYS A 271 -11.23 27.83 -20.61
N LYS A 272 -10.32 27.96 -19.65
CA LYS A 272 -8.95 28.42 -19.89
C LYS A 272 -8.18 27.37 -20.70
N ASN A 273 -8.30 26.10 -20.35
CA ASN A 273 -7.63 24.97 -20.98
C ASN A 273 -8.07 24.80 -22.45
N VAL A 274 -9.39 24.77 -22.70
CA VAL A 274 -9.98 24.78 -24.06
C VAL A 274 -9.53 25.99 -24.89
N ALA A 275 -9.30 27.14 -24.27
CA ALA A 275 -8.82 28.33 -24.98
C ALA A 275 -7.32 28.30 -25.30
N MET A 276 -6.53 27.49 -24.59
CA MET A 276 -5.08 27.40 -24.74
C MET A 276 -4.64 26.24 -25.65
N ASP A 277 -5.42 25.16 -25.73
CA ASP A 277 -5.13 24.00 -26.59
C ASP A 277 -6.34 23.58 -27.43
N SER A 278 -6.21 23.66 -28.76
CA SER A 278 -7.26 23.24 -29.70
C SER A 278 -7.57 21.75 -29.64
N ALA A 279 -6.66 20.91 -29.15
CA ALA A 279 -6.90 19.48 -28.95
C ALA A 279 -7.86 19.20 -27.78
N GLU A 280 -7.97 20.13 -26.82
CA GLU A 280 -8.91 20.01 -25.69
C GLU A 280 -10.30 20.59 -26.01
N ALA A 281 -10.48 21.24 -27.17
CA ALA A 281 -11.75 21.82 -27.58
C ALA A 281 -12.89 20.79 -27.77
N ASP A 282 -12.55 19.52 -27.96
CA ASP A 282 -13.50 18.41 -28.05
C ASP A 282 -13.88 17.82 -26.68
N GLN A 283 -13.25 18.27 -25.57
CA GLN A 283 -13.62 17.85 -24.23
C GLN A 283 -14.98 18.46 -23.82
N LYS A 284 -15.82 17.65 -23.18
CA LYS A 284 -17.13 18.10 -22.69
C LYS A 284 -16.96 19.04 -21.50
N GLU A 285 -17.89 19.99 -21.38
CA GLU A 285 -18.02 20.84 -20.18
C GLU A 285 -18.07 19.96 -18.91
N PRO A 286 -17.38 20.36 -17.81
CA PRO A 286 -17.41 19.62 -16.56
C PRO A 286 -18.84 19.39 -16.07
N ASN A 287 -19.13 18.17 -15.65
CA ASN A 287 -20.44 17.81 -15.13
C ASN A 287 -20.54 18.30 -13.68
N PRO A 288 -21.60 19.04 -13.28
CA PRO A 288 -21.71 19.54 -11.91
C PRO A 288 -21.63 18.46 -10.84
N PHE A 289 -22.09 17.24 -11.14
CA PHE A 289 -22.00 16.09 -10.23
C PHE A 289 -20.56 15.65 -9.94
N ASP A 290 -19.59 16.02 -10.79
CA ASP A 290 -18.18 15.69 -10.58
C ASP A 290 -17.67 16.34 -9.27
N VAL A 291 -18.24 17.49 -8.88
CA VAL A 291 -17.93 18.14 -7.60
C VAL A 291 -18.29 17.26 -6.40
N LEU A 292 -19.39 16.51 -6.49
CA LEU A 292 -19.81 15.59 -5.42
C LEU A 292 -18.97 14.32 -5.42
N SER A 293 -18.77 13.69 -6.58
CA SER A 293 -18.01 12.42 -6.66
C SER A 293 -16.54 12.59 -6.26
N GLU A 294 -15.92 13.70 -6.64
CA GLU A 294 -14.55 14.05 -6.22
C GLU A 294 -14.47 14.39 -4.73
N SER A 295 -15.57 14.88 -4.13
CA SER A 295 -15.57 15.19 -2.69
C SER A 295 -15.51 13.92 -1.85
N ILE A 296 -16.26 12.87 -2.18
CA ILE A 296 -16.18 11.61 -1.41
C ILE A 296 -15.01 10.73 -1.87
N MET A 297 -14.25 11.15 -2.90
CA MET A 297 -13.27 10.34 -3.62
C MET A 297 -13.84 8.94 -3.89
N VAL A 298 -15.07 8.86 -4.42
CA VAL A 298 -15.70 7.57 -4.75
C VAL A 298 -14.81 6.76 -5.68
N ASP A 299 -14.05 7.45 -6.55
CA ASP A 299 -13.00 6.85 -7.35
C ASP A 299 -11.93 6.21 -6.45
N ASP A 300 -11.30 6.87 -5.46
CA ASP A 300 -10.32 6.20 -4.58
C ASP A 300 -10.92 5.08 -3.68
N TYR A 301 -12.22 5.14 -3.36
CA TYR A 301 -12.91 4.14 -2.54
C TYR A 301 -13.41 2.91 -3.32
N LEU A 302 -13.79 3.09 -4.60
CA LEU A 302 -14.31 2.02 -5.47
C LEU A 302 -13.33 1.62 -6.59
N ASN A 303 -12.34 2.45 -6.90
CA ASN A 303 -11.19 2.11 -7.76
C ASN A 303 -10.10 1.33 -7.02
N ALA A 304 -10.47 0.54 -6.01
CA ALA A 304 -9.72 -0.70 -5.75
C ALA A 304 -9.61 -1.59 -7.02
N TYR A 305 -10.29 -1.23 -8.11
CA TYR A 305 -10.28 -1.87 -9.43
C TYR A 305 -9.88 -0.96 -10.61
N ALA A 306 -9.35 0.27 -10.40
CA ALA A 306 -8.70 0.99 -11.50
C ALA A 306 -7.38 0.27 -11.87
N PRO A 307 -6.89 0.40 -13.11
CA PRO A 307 -5.56 -0.06 -13.48
C PRO A 307 -4.52 0.68 -12.65
N ASP A 308 -4.09 0.07 -11.56
CA ASP A 308 -2.99 0.58 -10.77
C ASP A 308 -1.68 0.39 -11.53
N ASP A 309 -0.72 1.30 -11.36
CA ASP A 309 0.66 0.97 -11.74
C ASP A 309 1.14 -0.22 -10.88
N TRP A 310 1.82 -1.17 -11.51
CA TRP A 310 2.30 -2.40 -10.87
C TRP A 310 3.81 -2.43 -10.75
N VAL A 311 4.29 -2.98 -9.63
CA VAL A 311 5.70 -3.34 -9.46
C VAL A 311 5.80 -4.85 -9.29
N ARG A 312 6.68 -5.45 -10.08
CA ARG A 312 7.14 -6.83 -9.96
C ARG A 312 8.61 -6.81 -9.56
N VAL A 313 8.96 -7.48 -8.47
CA VAL A 313 10.34 -7.56 -7.99
C VAL A 313 10.77 -9.01 -7.96
N LEU A 314 11.92 -9.28 -8.57
CA LEU A 314 12.63 -10.55 -8.54
C LEU A 314 14.00 -10.35 -7.92
N LEU A 315 14.24 -10.96 -6.76
CA LEU A 315 15.55 -10.92 -6.08
C LEU A 315 16.21 -12.30 -6.11
N HIS A 316 17.44 -12.37 -6.63
CA HIS A 316 18.29 -13.56 -6.57
C HIS A 316 19.00 -13.61 -5.21
N CYS A 317 18.75 -14.65 -4.40
CA CYS A 317 19.29 -14.71 -3.01
C CYS A 317 20.32 -15.83 -2.81
N GLY A 318 20.53 -16.73 -3.77
CA GLY A 318 21.42 -17.90 -3.65
C GLY A 318 20.94 -18.98 -2.67
N SER A 319 20.20 -18.60 -1.62
CA SER A 319 19.64 -19.43 -0.57
C SER A 319 18.25 -18.93 -0.16
N GLU A 320 17.47 -19.78 0.50
CA GLU A 320 16.14 -19.40 1.01
C GLU A 320 16.30 -18.32 2.09
N PRO A 321 15.60 -17.18 1.97
CA PRO A 321 15.62 -16.15 2.99
C PRO A 321 15.11 -16.69 4.33
N ILE A 322 15.78 -16.26 5.40
CA ILE A 322 15.36 -16.51 6.78
C ILE A 322 14.09 -15.71 7.07
N GLU A 323 14.02 -14.48 6.55
CA GLU A 323 12.85 -13.62 6.67
C GLU A 323 12.57 -12.97 5.32
N THR A 324 11.30 -13.02 4.89
CA THR A 324 10.82 -12.33 3.70
C THR A 324 9.30 -12.18 3.76
N ASN A 325 8.77 -11.13 3.16
CA ASN A 325 7.34 -11.02 2.86
C ASN A 325 7.00 -11.38 1.39
N GLY A 326 7.97 -11.93 0.66
CA GLY A 326 7.81 -12.39 -0.72
C GLY A 326 7.63 -13.90 -0.83
N LYS A 327 7.37 -14.37 -2.05
CA LYS A 327 7.25 -15.81 -2.35
C LYS A 327 8.62 -16.36 -2.74
N TRP A 328 9.11 -17.33 -1.99
CA TRP A 328 10.34 -18.06 -2.31
C TRP A 328 10.12 -19.07 -3.45
N ASP A 329 11.03 -19.07 -4.42
CA ASP A 329 11.11 -20.02 -5.53
C ASP A 329 12.42 -20.81 -5.39
N ASP A 330 12.32 -22.01 -4.83
CA ASP A 330 13.48 -22.88 -4.53
C ASP A 330 14.22 -23.34 -5.79
N GLN A 331 13.51 -23.48 -6.92
CA GLN A 331 14.11 -23.92 -8.18
C GLN A 331 15.03 -22.86 -8.76
N ASN A 332 14.58 -21.60 -8.76
CA ASN A 332 15.33 -20.49 -9.32
C ASN A 332 16.19 -19.76 -8.28
N LYS A 333 16.05 -20.10 -7.00
CA LYS A 333 16.69 -19.41 -5.86
C LYS A 333 16.37 -17.92 -5.81
N THR A 334 15.11 -17.60 -6.05
CA THR A 334 14.61 -16.22 -6.13
C THR A 334 13.47 -15.95 -5.17
N VAL A 335 13.33 -14.69 -4.78
CA VAL A 335 12.16 -14.17 -4.07
C VAL A 335 11.37 -13.27 -5.01
N LYS A 336 10.05 -13.46 -5.03
CA LYS A 336 9.12 -12.74 -5.90
C LYS A 336 8.14 -11.91 -5.10
N TRP A 337 7.97 -10.66 -5.50
CA TRP A 337 6.89 -9.77 -5.06
C TRP A 337 6.18 -9.19 -6.28
N GLU A 338 4.88 -9.00 -6.17
CA GLU A 338 4.06 -8.36 -7.20
C GLU A 338 2.90 -7.67 -6.49
N ASP A 339 2.79 -6.35 -6.64
CA ASP A 339 1.72 -5.56 -6.05
C ASP A 339 1.52 -4.24 -6.83
N SER A 340 0.35 -3.63 -6.62
CA SER A 340 0.04 -2.27 -7.03
C SER A 340 0.83 -1.26 -6.19
N ILE A 341 1.33 -0.22 -6.85
CA ILE A 341 1.97 0.93 -6.19
C ILE A 341 1.05 2.16 -6.10
N VAL A 342 -0.19 2.05 -6.60
CA VAL A 342 -1.17 3.14 -6.57
C VAL A 342 -2.09 2.98 -5.36
N GLN A 343 -1.88 3.90 -4.42
CA GLN A 343 -2.72 4.25 -3.27
C GLN A 343 -3.63 3.19 -2.63
N PRO A 344 -3.04 2.37 -1.75
CA PRO A 344 -3.73 1.91 -0.56
C PRO A 344 -3.02 2.44 0.70
N PRO A 345 -3.67 2.39 1.86
CA PRO A 345 -3.17 2.92 3.14
C PRO A 345 -1.70 2.61 3.48
N LEU A 346 -1.10 1.54 2.95
CA LEU A 346 0.30 1.21 3.17
C LEU A 346 1.04 1.08 1.84
N PRO A 347 2.18 1.77 1.67
CA PRO A 347 3.01 1.62 0.48
C PRO A 347 3.57 0.20 0.38
N MET A 348 3.84 -0.26 -0.85
CA MET A 348 4.45 -1.57 -1.07
C MET A 348 5.85 -1.57 -0.44
N LEU A 349 6.06 -2.41 0.56
CA LEU A 349 7.36 -2.69 1.15
C LEU A 349 7.76 -4.11 0.77
N VAL A 350 8.92 -4.30 0.17
CA VAL A 350 9.53 -5.61 -0.02
C VAL A 350 10.74 -5.72 0.87
N TYR A 351 10.97 -6.89 1.47
CA TYR A 351 12.21 -7.15 2.19
C TYR A 351 12.59 -8.63 2.15
N ALA A 352 13.89 -8.89 2.13
CA ALA A 352 14.46 -10.22 2.30
C ALA A 352 15.73 -10.15 3.15
N VAL A 353 15.87 -11.11 4.05
CA VAL A 353 17.06 -11.32 4.86
C VAL A 353 17.51 -12.77 4.67
N TRP A 354 18.70 -12.96 4.11
CA TRP A 354 19.25 -14.28 3.84
C TRP A 354 20.72 -14.35 4.22
N VAL A 355 21.26 -15.57 4.29
CA VAL A 355 22.65 -15.81 4.67
C VAL A 355 23.30 -16.80 3.73
N GLU A 356 24.57 -16.58 3.45
CA GLU A 356 25.37 -17.52 2.67
C GLU A 356 26.54 -18.02 3.52
N PRO A 357 26.61 -19.32 3.82
CA PRO A 357 27.72 -19.86 4.60
C PRO A 357 29.02 -19.82 3.81
N ASN A 358 30.11 -19.44 4.49
CA ASN A 358 31.44 -19.65 3.95
C ASN A 358 31.85 -21.10 4.20
N ASP A 359 31.41 -21.97 3.30
CA ASP A 359 31.59 -23.42 3.35
C ASP A 359 33.02 -23.85 3.62
N ASP A 360 33.99 -23.22 2.97
CA ASP A 360 35.40 -23.57 3.08
C ASP A 360 35.94 -23.21 4.46
N ASN A 361 35.66 -21.99 4.94
CA ASN A 361 36.10 -21.58 6.27
C ASN A 361 35.43 -22.39 7.38
N GLN A 362 34.14 -22.73 7.22
CA GLN A 362 33.45 -23.58 8.19
C GLN A 362 33.98 -25.01 8.19
N LYS A 363 34.22 -25.63 7.02
CA LYS A 363 34.83 -26.96 6.92
C LYS A 363 36.22 -26.98 7.53
N ASN A 364 37.02 -25.95 7.29
CA ASN A 364 38.35 -25.81 7.89
C ASN A 364 38.30 -25.59 9.41
N ALA A 365 37.34 -24.79 9.90
CA ALA A 365 37.25 -24.45 11.31
C ALA A 365 36.58 -25.53 12.16
N PHE A 366 35.53 -26.18 11.65
CA PHE A 366 34.65 -27.07 12.41
C PHE A 366 34.66 -28.53 11.91
N GLY A 367 35.30 -28.82 10.77
CA GLY A 367 35.22 -30.12 10.11
C GLY A 367 33.94 -30.34 9.29
N GLY A 368 33.10 -29.31 9.14
CA GLY A 368 31.86 -29.32 8.39
C GLY A 368 31.13 -27.99 8.47
N ILE A 369 29.99 -27.87 7.78
CA ILE A 369 29.12 -26.69 7.89
C ILE A 369 28.34 -26.82 9.20
N LYS A 370 28.44 -25.80 10.07
CA LYS A 370 27.81 -25.77 11.39
C LYS A 370 26.87 -24.59 11.58
N LEU A 371 27.15 -23.48 10.91
CA LEU A 371 26.34 -22.28 10.94
C LEU A 371 25.64 -22.15 9.59
N GLY A 372 24.31 -22.25 9.59
CA GLY A 372 23.43 -21.91 8.49
C GLY A 372 22.28 -21.07 9.02
N GLY A 373 21.38 -20.61 8.14
CA GLY A 373 20.13 -19.96 8.53
C GLY A 373 20.23 -18.98 9.70
N ALA A 374 19.38 -19.16 10.72
CA ALA A 374 19.28 -18.24 11.86
C ALA A 374 20.55 -18.21 12.72
N GLU A 375 21.27 -19.33 12.85
CA GLU A 375 22.55 -19.45 13.57
C GLU A 375 23.62 -18.59 12.92
N LEU A 376 23.76 -18.68 11.60
CA LEU A 376 24.72 -17.87 10.88
C LEU A 376 24.35 -16.39 10.93
N ARG A 377 23.08 -16.04 10.73
CA ARG A 377 22.61 -14.64 10.87
C ARG A 377 23.01 -14.07 12.22
N THR A 378 22.73 -14.81 13.29
CA THR A 378 23.01 -14.38 14.68
C THR A 378 24.51 -14.18 14.90
N TYR A 379 25.34 -15.11 14.41
CA TYR A 379 26.79 -14.98 14.47
C TYR A 379 27.28 -13.73 13.72
N VAL A 380 26.83 -13.52 12.47
CA VAL A 380 27.25 -12.38 11.65
C VAL A 380 26.88 -11.04 12.29
N VAL A 381 25.64 -10.90 12.79
CA VAL A 381 25.20 -9.67 13.48
C VAL A 381 26.09 -9.37 14.68
N CYS A 382 26.43 -10.37 15.48
CA CYS A 382 27.26 -10.15 16.66
C CYS A 382 28.71 -9.88 16.32
N TYR A 383 29.24 -10.57 15.31
CA TYR A 383 30.57 -10.29 14.78
C TYR A 383 30.67 -8.84 14.27
N GLN A 384 29.62 -8.32 13.64
CA GLN A 384 29.57 -6.93 13.15
C GLN A 384 29.35 -5.90 14.27
N ALA A 385 28.71 -6.27 15.36
CA ALA A 385 28.54 -5.40 16.53
C ALA A 385 29.84 -5.23 17.35
N MET A 386 30.81 -6.15 17.21
CA MET A 386 32.11 -6.08 17.89
C MET A 386 32.97 -4.92 17.37
N THR A 387 33.68 -4.27 18.28
CA THR A 387 34.75 -3.32 17.94
C THR A 387 35.88 -4.02 17.15
N PRO A 388 36.71 -3.28 16.40
CA PRO A 388 37.87 -3.85 15.71
C PRO A 388 38.80 -4.65 16.64
N GLU A 389 39.02 -4.17 17.87
CA GLU A 389 39.84 -4.85 18.87
C GLU A 389 39.21 -6.16 19.37
N GLU A 390 37.90 -6.18 19.57
CA GLU A 390 37.17 -7.39 19.97
C GLU A 390 37.18 -8.43 18.86
N ARG A 391 36.95 -8.03 17.60
CA ARG A 391 37.04 -8.92 16.43
C ARG A 391 38.43 -9.54 16.32
N SER A 392 39.48 -8.72 16.41
CA SER A 392 40.85 -9.24 16.35
C SER A 392 41.16 -10.28 17.45
N LYS A 393 40.64 -10.06 18.67
CA LYS A 393 40.77 -11.03 19.77
C LYS A 393 39.96 -12.31 19.50
N TRP A 394 38.75 -12.16 18.99
CA TRP A 394 37.88 -13.28 18.62
C TRP A 394 38.51 -14.13 17.52
N ASP A 395 38.99 -13.52 16.44
CA ASP A 395 39.65 -14.20 15.33
C ASP A 395 40.90 -14.94 15.81
N GLY A 396 41.75 -14.25 16.60
CA GLY A 396 42.95 -14.87 17.19
C GLY A 396 42.63 -15.98 18.19
N LEU A 397 41.45 -15.97 18.83
CA LEU A 397 40.98 -17.11 19.62
C LEU A 397 40.56 -18.25 18.69
N MET A 398 39.73 -17.98 17.68
CA MET A 398 39.24 -18.96 16.73
C MET A 398 40.39 -19.66 16.00
N GLU A 399 41.47 -18.97 15.64
CA GLU A 399 42.65 -19.59 15.02
C GLU A 399 43.37 -20.59 15.95
N ARG A 400 43.40 -20.32 17.26
CA ARG A 400 44.13 -21.14 18.25
C ARG A 400 43.37 -22.37 18.72
N LEU A 401 42.04 -22.37 18.63
CA LEU A 401 41.22 -23.49 19.07
C LEU A 401 41.29 -24.67 18.08
N LYS A 402 41.27 -25.90 18.60
CA LYS A 402 41.08 -27.09 17.76
C LYS A 402 39.65 -27.16 17.25
N SER A 403 39.44 -27.78 16.09
CA SER A 403 38.12 -27.87 15.44
C SER A 403 37.02 -28.45 16.35
N GLU A 404 37.33 -29.52 17.09
CA GLU A 404 36.43 -30.14 18.07
C GLU A 404 36.03 -29.15 19.18
N THR A 405 36.98 -28.34 19.66
CA THR A 405 36.72 -27.32 20.68
C THR A 405 35.89 -26.17 20.14
N LYS A 406 36.13 -25.74 18.89
CA LYS A 406 35.30 -24.73 18.23
C LYS A 406 33.87 -25.23 18.06
N ALA A 407 33.70 -26.46 17.56
CA ALA A 407 32.38 -27.05 17.38
C ALA A 407 31.62 -27.16 18.72
N ALA A 408 32.30 -27.58 19.79
CA ALA A 408 31.70 -27.62 21.13
C ALA A 408 31.34 -26.23 21.66
N LEU A 409 32.19 -25.23 21.46
CA LEU A 409 31.93 -23.84 21.87
C LEU A 409 30.64 -23.32 21.21
N PHE A 410 30.54 -23.47 19.88
CA PHE A 410 29.37 -23.03 19.13
C PHE A 410 28.10 -23.80 19.52
N GLN A 411 28.17 -25.12 19.73
CA GLN A 411 27.02 -25.91 20.16
C GLN A 411 26.51 -25.47 21.54
N THR A 412 27.39 -25.39 22.54
CA THR A 412 26.97 -25.13 23.93
C THR A 412 26.47 -23.70 24.11
N GLU A 413 27.10 -22.74 23.44
CA GLU A 413 26.84 -21.32 23.65
C GLU A 413 25.73 -20.80 22.76
N PHE A 414 25.60 -21.24 21.50
CA PHE A 414 24.46 -20.82 20.69
C PHE A 414 23.16 -21.43 21.22
N ASP A 415 23.16 -22.70 21.63
CA ASP A 415 21.96 -23.35 22.21
C ASP A 415 21.47 -22.62 23.49
N ALA A 416 22.39 -22.16 24.35
CA ALA A 416 22.06 -21.40 25.57
C ALA A 416 21.62 -19.96 25.31
N THR A 417 21.84 -19.47 24.09
CA THR A 417 21.76 -18.04 23.75
C THR A 417 20.62 -17.76 22.77
N PHE A 418 20.15 -18.76 22.03
CA PHE A 418 18.80 -18.77 21.45
C PHE A 418 17.68 -18.75 22.50
N ALA A 419 17.99 -19.07 23.75
CA ALA A 419 17.05 -18.91 24.87
C ALA A 419 16.87 -17.44 25.31
N ASP A 420 17.85 -16.55 25.03
CA ASP A 420 17.77 -15.11 25.33
C ASP A 420 18.66 -14.28 24.37
N PRO A 421 18.11 -13.87 23.20
CA PRO A 421 18.84 -13.10 22.19
C PRO A 421 19.34 -11.73 22.66
N ALA A 422 18.75 -11.15 23.72
CA ALA A 422 19.17 -9.85 24.26
C ALA A 422 20.49 -9.91 25.01
N ALA A 423 20.91 -11.10 25.47
CA ALA A 423 22.16 -11.32 26.20
C ALA A 423 23.38 -11.55 25.28
N LEU A 424 23.17 -11.71 23.96
CA LEU A 424 24.20 -12.16 23.00
C LEU A 424 25.46 -11.30 22.93
N PRO A 425 25.36 -9.96 22.78
CA PRO A 425 26.54 -9.11 22.66
C PRO A 425 27.39 -9.16 23.94
N SER A 426 26.74 -9.10 25.10
CA SER A 426 27.39 -9.18 26.40
C SER A 426 28.04 -10.55 26.63
N ARG A 427 27.35 -11.65 26.28
CA ARG A 427 27.88 -13.01 26.46
C ARG A 427 29.04 -13.34 25.54
N LEU A 428 29.00 -12.93 24.27
CA LEU A 428 30.15 -13.11 23.37
C LEU A 428 31.37 -12.31 23.85
N CYS A 429 31.17 -11.08 24.36
CA CYS A 429 32.23 -10.30 24.99
C CYS A 429 32.73 -10.96 26.31
N GLU A 430 31.84 -11.49 27.16
CA GLU A 430 32.18 -12.23 28.37
C GLU A 430 32.94 -13.52 28.05
N MET A 431 32.57 -14.26 27.00
CA MET A 431 33.30 -15.45 26.55
C MET A 431 34.70 -15.12 26.04
N VAL A 432 34.86 -14.03 25.29
CA VAL A 432 36.19 -13.54 24.89
C VAL A 432 37.01 -13.25 26.15
N LEU A 433 36.42 -12.62 27.17
CA LEU A 433 37.10 -12.32 28.42
C LEU A 433 37.40 -13.59 29.26
N ASP A 434 36.47 -14.54 29.37
CA ASP A 434 36.63 -15.78 30.16
C ASP A 434 37.63 -16.74 29.52
N VAL A 435 37.68 -16.83 28.20
CA VAL A 435 38.70 -17.62 27.51
C VAL A 435 40.08 -16.95 27.55
N LEU A 436 40.13 -15.61 27.62
CA LEU A 436 41.39 -14.88 27.85
C LEU A 436 41.85 -15.01 29.32
N ASN A 437 40.93 -15.08 30.28
CA ASN A 437 41.21 -15.17 31.71
C ASN A 437 41.45 -16.61 32.20
N SER A 438 40.93 -17.62 31.51
CA SER A 438 41.16 -19.05 31.84
C SER A 438 42.49 -19.62 31.34
N LYS A 439 43.39 -18.76 30.84
CA LYS A 439 44.80 -19.08 30.53
C LYS A 439 45.82 -18.29 31.38
N THR A 440 45.47 -18.02 32.63
CA THR A 440 46.42 -18.09 33.76
C THR A 440 46.09 -19.32 34.58
#